data_AF-A0A1V2LZ08-F1
#
_entry.id   AF-A0A1V2LZ08-F1
#
_cell.length_a   1.000
_cell.length_b   1.000
_cell.length_c   1.000
_cell.angle_alpha   90.00
_cell.angle_beta   90.00
_cell.angle_gamma   90.00
#
_symmetry.space_group_name_H-M   'P 1'
#
loop_
_entity.id
_entity.type
_entity.pdbx_description
1 polymer ?
#
loop_
_entity_poly.entity_id
_entity_poly.type
_entity_poly.pdbx_seq_one_letter_code
_entity_poly.pdbx_strand_id
1 'polypeptide(L)'
;MRTKDLALGGILTALTVIILYVSTFMPTSTLTLYGIASIITIIAYIRGSLKVGILVYVSSSILCSMFLPPQIYLMYILFFGHYGILKGLIEGLNRIILEWVLKLLVFNACVFLGAFLFKVILSINVFEQGFIFQLVIGQVVFVVYDYALTLGIDGYYKYFSRF
;
A
#
# COMPACT_ATOMS: atom_id res chain seq x y z
N MET A 1 -20.06 -6.79 -11.41
CA MET A 1 -19.93 -6.24 -10.04
C MET A 1 -21.34 -6.01 -9.53
N ARG A 2 -21.63 -6.37 -8.29
CA ARG A 2 -22.97 -6.15 -7.70
C ARG A 2 -23.05 -4.73 -7.14
N THR A 3 -24.25 -4.18 -7.00
CA THR A 3 -24.45 -2.81 -6.46
C THR A 3 -23.84 -2.63 -5.07
N LYS A 4 -23.85 -3.69 -4.24
CA LYS A 4 -23.21 -3.72 -2.93
C LYS A 4 -21.69 -3.50 -3.01
N ASP A 5 -21.04 -4.08 -4.01
CA ASP A 5 -19.59 -3.98 -4.22
C ASP A 5 -19.18 -2.55 -4.61
N LEU A 6 -20.01 -1.89 -5.42
CA LEU A 6 -19.80 -0.49 -5.82
C LEU A 6 -19.94 0.46 -4.63
N ALA A 7 -20.99 0.29 -3.82
CA ALA A 7 -21.19 1.10 -2.63
C ALA A 7 -20.06 0.90 -1.61
N LEU A 8 -19.65 -0.35 -1.36
CA LEU A 8 -18.52 -0.67 -0.49
C LEU A 8 -17.23 -0.04 -1.02
N GLY A 9 -16.96 -0.17 -2.32
CA GLY A 9 -15.80 0.45 -2.96
C GLY A 9 -15.77 1.96 -2.74
N GLY A 10 -16.88 2.66 -2.98
CA GLY A 10 -16.97 4.12 -2.78
C GLY A 10 -16.77 4.57 -1.33
N ILE A 11 -17.26 3.80 -0.35
CA ILE A 11 -17.05 4.12 1.07
C ILE A 11 -15.57 3.93 1.44
N LEU A 12 -14.96 2.83 1.01
CA LEU A 12 -13.57 2.56 1.33
C LEU A 12 -12.61 3.55 0.64
N THR A 13 -12.91 4.02 -0.57
CA THR A 13 -12.11 5.06 -1.24
C THR A 13 -12.19 6.40 -0.53
N ALA A 14 -13.38 6.81 -0.09
CA ALA A 14 -13.51 8.02 0.70
C ALA A 14 -12.72 7.91 2.01
N LEU A 15 -12.80 6.74 2.67
CA LEU A 15 -12.07 6.49 3.91
C LEU A 15 -10.55 6.53 3.71
N THR A 16 -10.00 5.93 2.65
CA THR A 16 -8.56 5.99 2.37
C THR A 16 -8.09 7.42 2.14
N VAL A 17 -8.84 8.20 1.35
CA VAL A 17 -8.51 9.61 1.08
C VAL A 17 -8.54 10.43 2.37
N ILE A 18 -9.53 10.24 3.24
CA ILE A 18 -9.61 10.94 4.53
C ILE A 18 -8.39 10.63 5.42
N ILE A 19 -8.02 9.36 5.52
CA ILE A 19 -6.87 8.94 6.36
C ILE A 19 -5.56 9.51 5.83
N LEU A 20 -5.36 9.47 4.52
CA LEU A 20 -4.20 10.07 3.89
C LEU A 20 -4.22 11.60 4.04
N TYR A 21 -5.40 12.22 3.99
CA TYR A 21 -5.53 13.66 4.23
C TYR A 21 -5.11 14.03 5.65
N VAL A 22 -5.52 13.26 6.67
CA VAL A 22 -5.07 13.45 8.06
C VAL A 22 -3.54 13.34 8.19
N SER A 23 -2.89 12.51 7.37
CA SER A 23 -1.43 12.39 7.38
C SER A 23 -0.69 13.68 6.99
N THR A 24 -1.36 14.64 6.33
CA THR A 24 -0.77 15.96 6.05
C THR A 24 -0.55 16.79 7.31
N PHE A 25 -1.41 16.63 8.33
CA PHE A 25 -1.34 17.39 9.57
C PHE A 25 -0.51 16.69 10.66
N MET A 26 -0.30 15.38 10.54
CA MET A 26 0.40 14.55 11.53
C MET A 26 1.71 13.96 10.98
N PRO A 27 2.82 14.71 11.00
CA PRO A 27 4.09 14.26 10.42
C PRO A 27 4.75 13.12 11.21
N THR A 28 4.42 12.93 12.49
CA THR A 28 5.07 11.95 13.38
C THR A 28 4.67 10.50 13.12
N SER A 29 3.50 10.25 12.51
CA SER A 29 2.97 8.89 12.33
C SER A 29 2.47 8.63 10.90
N THR A 30 3.11 9.24 9.90
CA THR A 30 2.71 9.08 8.49
C THR A 30 2.79 7.63 8.04
N LEU A 31 3.85 6.90 8.42
CA LEU A 31 4.05 5.47 8.14
C LEU A 31 2.87 4.60 8.62
N THR A 32 2.33 4.86 9.81
CA THR A 32 1.19 4.09 10.33
C THR A 32 -0.09 4.41 9.57
N LEU A 33 -0.31 5.68 9.20
CA LEU A 33 -1.47 6.10 8.40
C LEU A 33 -1.46 5.48 7.01
N TYR A 34 -0.30 5.38 6.35
CA TYR A 34 -0.17 4.65 5.09
C TYR A 34 -0.47 3.16 5.26
N GLY A 35 -0.01 2.54 6.35
CA GLY A 35 -0.34 1.15 6.66
C GLY A 35 -1.83 0.93 6.84
N ILE A 36 -2.52 1.82 7.55
CA ILE A 36 -3.99 1.77 7.67
C ILE A 36 -4.66 1.91 6.29
N ALA A 37 -4.19 2.83 5.45
CA ALA A 37 -4.70 2.99 4.09
C ALA A 37 -4.52 1.71 3.24
N SER A 38 -3.41 0.99 3.42
CA SER A 38 -3.18 -0.30 2.77
C SER A 38 -4.09 -1.41 3.31
N ILE A 39 -4.35 -1.45 4.62
CA ILE A 39 -5.32 -2.40 5.20
C ILE A 39 -6.71 -2.19 4.59
N ILE A 40 -7.10 -0.95 4.30
CA ILE A 40 -8.40 -0.66 3.68
C ILE A 40 -8.48 -1.24 2.26
N THR A 41 -7.42 -1.17 1.45
CA THR A 41 -7.41 -1.79 0.11
C THR A 41 -7.47 -3.32 0.21
N ILE A 42 -6.88 -3.90 1.25
CA ILE A 42 -6.99 -5.34 1.56
C ILE A 42 -8.42 -5.71 1.97
N ILE A 43 -9.08 -4.93 2.82
CA ILE A 43 -10.48 -5.15 3.20
C ILE A 43 -11.39 -5.07 1.98
N ALA A 44 -11.14 -4.14 1.05
CA ALA A 44 -11.87 -4.04 -0.22
C ALA A 44 -11.74 -5.32 -1.06
N TYR A 45 -10.54 -5.90 -1.08
CA TYR A 45 -10.26 -7.18 -1.75
C TYR A 45 -10.98 -8.35 -1.06
N ILE A 46 -10.87 -8.48 0.26
CA ILE A 46 -11.44 -9.59 1.05
C ILE A 46 -12.98 -9.57 1.02
N ARG A 47 -13.62 -8.42 1.21
CA ARG A 47 -15.09 -8.31 1.28
C ARG A 47 -15.78 -8.30 -0.08
N GLY A 48 -15.10 -7.79 -1.10
CA GLY A 48 -15.65 -7.63 -2.43
C GLY A 48 -15.08 -8.67 -3.38
N SER A 49 -14.12 -8.24 -4.18
CA SER A 49 -13.37 -9.08 -5.12
C SER A 49 -12.09 -8.37 -5.52
N LEU A 50 -11.19 -9.07 -6.22
CA LEU A 50 -10.01 -8.49 -6.85
C LEU A 50 -10.32 -7.20 -7.61
N LYS A 51 -11.41 -7.20 -8.40
CA LYS A 51 -11.82 -6.04 -9.19
C LYS A 51 -12.17 -4.84 -8.32
N VAL A 52 -12.82 -5.07 -7.17
CA VAL A 52 -13.18 -4.00 -6.23
C VAL A 52 -11.93 -3.42 -5.58
N GLY A 53 -11.00 -4.26 -5.12
CA GLY A 53 -9.73 -3.81 -4.54
C GLY A 53 -8.93 -2.94 -5.50
N ILE A 54 -8.79 -3.37 -6.76
CA ILE A 54 -8.12 -2.59 -7.81
C ILE A 54 -8.84 -1.27 -8.04
N LEU A 55 -10.17 -1.27 -8.11
CA LEU A 55 -10.95 -0.05 -8.36
C LEU A 55 -10.83 0.94 -7.20
N VAL A 56 -10.80 0.45 -5.95
CA VAL A 56 -10.55 1.26 -4.76
C VAL A 56 -9.15 1.88 -4.79
N TYR A 57 -8.14 1.10 -5.16
CA TYR A 57 -6.77 1.61 -5.30
C TYR A 57 -6.66 2.69 -6.39
N VAL A 58 -7.20 2.44 -7.59
CA VAL A 58 -7.11 3.39 -8.71
C VAL A 58 -7.87 4.68 -8.41
N SER A 59 -9.10 4.58 -7.90
CA SER A 59 -9.90 5.77 -7.58
C SER A 59 -9.33 6.57 -6.42
N SER A 60 -8.85 5.91 -5.35
CA SER A 60 -8.15 6.61 -4.27
C SER A 60 -6.85 7.27 -4.73
N SER A 61 -6.11 6.65 -5.65
CA SER A 61 -4.90 7.25 -6.25
C SER A 61 -5.22 8.53 -7.02
N ILE A 62 -6.27 8.51 -7.85
CA ILE A 62 -6.73 9.69 -8.61
C ILE A 62 -7.16 10.79 -7.64
N LEU A 63 -8.03 10.48 -6.68
CA LEU A 63 -8.49 11.47 -5.71
C LEU A 63 -7.34 12.03 -4.88
N CYS A 64 -6.41 11.18 -4.43
CA CYS A 64 -5.25 11.64 -3.69
C CYS A 64 -4.37 12.58 -4.51
N SER A 65 -4.18 12.32 -5.80
CA SER A 65 -3.40 13.21 -6.67
C SER A 65 -4.03 14.61 -6.83
N MET A 66 -5.34 14.74 -6.63
CA MET A 66 -6.05 16.03 -6.74
C MET A 66 -6.03 16.82 -5.43
N PHE A 67 -6.14 16.15 -4.27
CA PHE A 67 -6.33 16.81 -2.98
C PHE A 67 -5.09 16.86 -2.09
N LEU A 68 -4.09 16.00 -2.34
CA LEU A 68 -2.93 15.84 -1.46
C LEU A 68 -1.62 16.31 -2.10
N PRO A 69 -0.62 16.67 -1.28
CA PRO A 69 0.70 17.02 -1.77
C PRO A 69 1.42 15.81 -2.41
N PRO A 70 2.36 16.06 -3.33
CA PRO A 70 3.08 15.03 -4.09
C PRO A 70 3.80 14.00 -3.22
N GLN A 71 4.38 14.45 -2.11
CA GLN A 71 5.07 13.55 -1.17
C GLN A 71 4.14 12.44 -0.65
N ILE A 72 2.86 12.75 -0.44
CA ILE A 72 1.93 11.81 0.19
C ILE A 72 1.29 10.89 -0.83
N TYR A 73 0.72 11.43 -1.90
CA TYR A 73 0.05 10.59 -2.89
C TYR A 73 1.07 9.73 -3.66
N LEU A 74 2.30 10.20 -3.91
CA LEU A 74 3.32 9.38 -4.58
C LEU A 74 3.72 8.19 -3.72
N MET A 75 3.88 8.37 -2.40
CA MET A 75 4.16 7.27 -1.48
C MET A 75 3.02 6.24 -1.47
N TYR A 76 1.77 6.69 -1.45
CA TYR A 76 0.62 5.80 -1.51
C TYR A 76 0.56 5.03 -2.84
N ILE A 77 0.70 5.70 -3.98
CA ILE A 77 0.63 5.07 -5.30
C ILE A 77 1.81 4.09 -5.51
N LEU A 78 3.03 4.54 -5.23
CA LEU A 78 4.24 3.78 -5.57
C LEU A 78 4.57 2.65 -4.60
N PHE A 79 4.12 2.73 -3.33
CA PHE A 79 4.47 1.75 -2.30
C PHE A 79 3.25 1.13 -1.61
N PHE A 80 2.42 1.94 -0.94
CA PHE A 80 1.48 1.38 0.05
C PHE A 80 0.17 0.84 -0.54
N GLY A 81 -0.39 1.50 -1.54
CA GLY A 81 -1.74 1.22 -2.03
C GLY A 81 -1.84 -0.11 -2.77
N HIS A 82 -0.89 -0.38 -3.67
CA HIS A 82 -0.89 -1.59 -4.48
C HIS A 82 -0.38 -2.83 -3.70
N TYR A 83 0.52 -2.63 -2.72
CA TYR A 83 1.10 -3.74 -1.95
C TYR A 83 0.05 -4.55 -1.20
N GLY A 84 -0.98 -3.90 -0.65
CA GLY A 84 -2.07 -4.61 0.03
C GLY A 84 -2.74 -5.66 -0.85
N ILE A 85 -3.01 -5.31 -2.12
CA ILE A 85 -3.62 -6.23 -3.09
C ILE A 85 -2.62 -7.34 -3.48
N LEU A 86 -1.36 -6.98 -3.74
CA LEU A 86 -0.31 -7.94 -4.08
C LEU A 86 -0.09 -8.95 -2.96
N LYS A 87 -0.10 -8.50 -1.71
CA LYS A 87 0.05 -9.37 -0.54
C LYS A 87 -1.04 -10.45 -0.52
N GLY A 88 -2.30 -10.07 -0.71
CA GLY A 88 -3.41 -11.03 -0.76
C GLY A 88 -3.27 -12.05 -1.90
N LEU A 89 -2.71 -11.65 -3.05
CA LEU A 89 -2.42 -12.57 -4.16
C LEU A 89 -1.24 -13.50 -3.86
N ILE A 90 -0.18 -12.97 -3.24
CA ILE A 90 1.04 -13.72 -2.93
C ILE A 90 0.76 -14.79 -1.88
N GLU A 91 0.04 -14.44 -0.81
CA GLU A 91 -0.30 -15.37 0.28
C GLU A 91 -1.27 -16.47 -0.17
N GLY A 92 -2.00 -16.26 -1.28
CA GLY A 92 -2.82 -17.30 -1.91
C GLY A 92 -2.01 -18.46 -2.54
N LEU A 93 -0.69 -18.32 -2.70
CA LEU A 93 0.17 -19.35 -3.31
C LEU A 93 0.51 -20.51 -2.36
N ASN A 94 0.33 -20.35 -1.04
CA ASN A 94 0.62 -21.36 0.00
C ASN A 94 2.05 -21.94 -0.09
N ARG A 95 3.03 -21.12 -0.48
CA ARG A 95 4.44 -21.53 -0.68
C ARG A 95 5.34 -20.49 -0.04
N ILE A 96 5.67 -20.70 1.23
CA ILE A 96 6.44 -19.77 2.09
C ILE A 96 7.68 -19.20 1.40
N ILE A 97 8.50 -20.04 0.75
CA ILE A 97 9.73 -19.59 0.09
C ILE A 97 9.43 -18.66 -1.10
N LEU A 98 8.42 -19.02 -1.89
CA LEU A 98 8.02 -18.28 -3.09
C LEU A 98 7.35 -16.95 -2.70
N GLU A 99 6.59 -16.94 -1.61
CA GLU A 99 5.99 -15.75 -1.04
C GLU A 99 7.04 -14.71 -0.63
N TRP A 100 8.05 -15.12 0.14
CA TRP A 100 9.13 -14.22 0.55
C TRP A 100 9.94 -13.68 -0.63
N VAL A 101 10.24 -14.53 -1.62
CA VAL A 101 10.93 -14.09 -2.84
C VAL A 101 10.11 -13.06 -3.58
N LEU A 102 8.80 -13.29 -3.78
CA LEU A 102 7.92 -12.32 -4.45
C LEU A 102 7.78 -11.02 -3.66
N LYS A 103 7.62 -11.08 -2.34
CA LYS A 103 7.54 -9.89 -1.47
C LYS A 103 8.78 -9.01 -1.61
N LEU A 104 9.97 -9.61 -1.54
CA LEU A 104 11.23 -8.89 -1.71
C LEU A 104 11.43 -8.36 -3.14
N LEU A 105 11.00 -9.10 -4.15
CA LEU A 105 11.10 -8.66 -5.55
C LEU A 105 10.20 -7.45 -5.80
N VAL A 106 8.98 -7.47 -5.29
CA VAL A 106 8.05 -6.33 -5.34
C VAL A 106 8.65 -5.11 -4.66
N PHE A 107 9.19 -5.27 -3.44
CA PHE A 107 9.81 -4.15 -2.72
C PHE A 107 10.97 -3.53 -3.51
N ASN A 108 11.91 -4.35 -3.99
CA ASN A 108 13.05 -3.85 -4.77
C ASN A 108 12.60 -3.21 -6.09
N ALA A 109 11.58 -3.75 -6.76
CA ALA A 109 11.00 -3.16 -7.96
C ALA A 109 10.37 -1.79 -7.67
N CYS A 110 9.63 -1.65 -6.56
CA CYS A 110 9.07 -0.37 -6.13
C CYS A 110 10.14 0.67 -5.82
N VAL A 111 11.22 0.30 -5.12
CA VAL A 111 12.34 1.21 -4.85
C VAL A 111 13.03 1.64 -6.13
N PHE A 112 13.26 0.72 -7.07
CA PHE A 112 13.89 1.04 -8.34
C PHE A 112 13.01 1.95 -9.21
N LEU A 113 11.70 1.65 -9.30
CA LEU A 113 10.73 2.49 -10.00
C LEU A 113 10.63 3.88 -9.37
N GLY A 114 10.58 3.96 -8.04
CA GLY A 114 10.60 5.21 -7.31
C GLY A 114 11.85 6.03 -7.64
N ALA A 115 13.05 5.44 -7.47
CA ALA A 115 14.31 6.11 -7.78
C ALA A 115 14.40 6.59 -9.24
N PHE A 116 13.89 5.79 -10.18
CA PHE A 116 13.83 6.16 -11.59
C PHE A 116 12.91 7.36 -11.83
N LEU A 117 11.71 7.38 -11.24
CA LEU A 117 10.78 8.50 -11.36
C LEU A 117 11.34 9.78 -10.74
N PHE A 118 11.99 9.70 -9.57
CA PHE A 118 12.68 10.84 -8.96
C PHE A 118 13.79 11.38 -9.86
N LYS A 119 14.56 10.50 -10.51
CA LYS A 119 15.60 10.90 -11.46
C LYS A 119 15.03 11.62 -12.69
N VAL A 120 13.97 11.07 -13.30
CA VAL A 120 13.39 11.63 -14.53
C VAL A 120 12.65 12.94 -14.28
N ILE A 121 11.86 13.00 -13.20
CA ILE A 121 10.96 14.14 -12.93
C ILE A 121 11.72 15.28 -12.25
N LEU A 122 12.57 14.98 -11.27
CA LEU A 122 13.23 15.99 -10.44
C LEU A 122 14.70 16.20 -10.79
N SER A 123 15.27 15.41 -11.72
CA SER A 123 16.70 15.43 -12.07
C SER A 123 17.63 15.21 -10.87
N ILE A 124 17.11 14.66 -9.77
CA ILE A 124 17.88 14.34 -8.57
C ILE A 124 18.45 12.93 -8.77
N ASN A 125 19.77 12.81 -8.73
CA ASN A 125 20.41 11.52 -8.82
C ASN A 125 20.36 10.85 -7.44
N VAL A 126 19.44 9.90 -7.28
CA VAL A 126 19.26 9.15 -6.01
C VAL A 126 20.27 8.01 -5.87
N PHE A 127 21.05 7.72 -6.92
CA PHE A 127 22.09 6.69 -6.99
C PHE A 127 23.45 7.18 -6.46
N GLU A 128 23.44 8.07 -5.48
CA GLU A 128 24.63 8.59 -4.79
C GLU A 128 25.18 7.57 -3.76
N GLN A 129 26.35 7.85 -3.21
CA GLN A 129 26.96 7.05 -2.14
C GLN A 129 26.01 6.95 -0.93
N GLY A 130 25.52 5.74 -0.65
CA GLY A 130 24.56 5.47 0.43
C GLY A 130 23.27 4.76 -0.03
N PHE A 131 23.02 4.64 -1.33
CA PHE A 131 21.84 3.94 -1.86
C PHE A 131 21.71 2.49 -1.35
N ILE A 132 22.83 1.77 -1.23
CA ILE A 132 22.87 0.40 -0.70
C ILE A 132 22.42 0.37 0.77
N PHE A 133 22.87 1.34 1.59
CA PHE A 133 22.49 1.42 2.99
C PHE A 133 20.99 1.74 3.15
N GLN A 134 20.48 2.66 2.32
CA GLN A 134 19.05 3.00 2.27
C GLN A 134 18.19 1.80 1.85
N LEU A 135 18.67 0.99 0.89
CA LEU A 135 18.02 -0.25 0.47
C LEU A 135 17.95 -1.27 1.61
N VAL A 136 19.05 -1.48 2.34
CA VAL A 136 19.10 -2.43 3.46
C VAL A 136 18.12 -2.01 4.57
N ILE A 137 18.14 -0.73 4.96
CA ILE A 137 17.18 -0.20 5.95
C ILE A 137 15.74 -0.35 5.43
N GLY A 138 15.50 0.00 4.17
CA GLY A 138 14.19 -0.12 3.55
C GLY A 138 13.65 -1.54 3.58
N GLN A 139 14.50 -2.55 3.33
CA GLN A 139 14.10 -3.95 3.43
C GLN A 139 13.72 -4.33 4.88
N VAL A 140 14.46 -3.87 5.89
CA VAL A 140 14.11 -4.12 7.29
C VAL A 140 12.75 -3.49 7.64
N VAL A 141 12.53 -2.23 7.25
CA VAL A 141 11.25 -1.53 7.47
C VAL A 141 10.12 -2.25 6.73
N PHE A 142 10.37 -2.75 5.53
CA PHE A 142 9.40 -3.52 4.76
C PHE A 142 8.99 -4.82 5.44
N VAL A 143 9.94 -5.55 6.05
CA VAL A 143 9.62 -6.76 6.83
C VAL A 143 8.71 -6.43 8.01
N VAL A 144 8.99 -5.34 8.73
CA VAL A 144 8.14 -4.87 9.84
C VAL A 144 6.75 -4.47 9.33
N TYR A 145 6.69 -3.79 8.20
CA TYR A 145 5.45 -3.40 7.55
C TYR A 145 4.61 -4.60 7.11
N ASP A 146 5.22 -5.60 6.48
CA ASP A 146 4.53 -6.82 6.07
C ASP A 146 3.96 -7.57 7.27
N TYR A 147 4.74 -7.67 8.36
CA TYR A 147 4.26 -8.25 9.62
C TYR A 147 3.09 -7.47 10.22
N ALA A 148 3.16 -6.13 10.24
CA ALA A 148 2.08 -5.28 10.71
C ALA A 148 0.79 -5.45 9.88
N LEU A 149 0.92 -5.62 8.56
CA LEU A 149 -0.23 -5.93 7.70
C LEU A 149 -0.82 -7.30 8.02
N THR A 150 0.00 -8.33 8.29
CA THR A 150 -0.52 -9.66 8.66
C THR A 150 -1.32 -9.57 9.94
N LEU A 151 -0.80 -8.87 10.95
CA LEU A 151 -1.53 -8.61 12.20
C LEU A 151 -2.85 -7.85 11.96
N GLY A 152 -2.86 -6.86 11.07
CA GLY A 152 -4.07 -6.14 10.69
C GLY A 152 -5.13 -7.04 10.06
N ILE A 153 -4.70 -7.96 9.17
CA ILE A 153 -5.58 -8.94 8.52
C ILE A 153 -6.10 -9.97 9.53
N ASP A 154 -5.23 -10.52 10.38
CA ASP A 154 -5.61 -11.49 11.41
C ASP A 154 -6.58 -10.88 12.42
N GLY A 155 -6.34 -9.63 12.82
CA GLY A 155 -7.27 -8.87 13.65
C GLY A 155 -8.64 -8.72 12.97
N TYR A 156 -8.65 -8.38 11.68
CA TYR A 156 -9.88 -8.29 10.90
C TYR A 156 -10.64 -9.62 10.89
N TYR A 157 -9.98 -10.75 10.59
CA TYR A 157 -10.62 -12.06 10.61
C TYR A 157 -11.15 -12.43 12.00
N LYS A 158 -10.36 -12.23 13.06
CA LYS A 158 -10.75 -12.58 14.43
C LYS A 158 -12.04 -11.89 14.90
N TYR A 159 -12.23 -10.62 14.54
CA TYR A 159 -13.40 -9.84 14.98
C TYR A 159 -14.56 -9.87 14.00
N PHE A 160 -14.31 -9.95 12.68
CA PHE A 160 -15.35 -9.82 11.66
C PHE A 160 -15.70 -11.11 10.91
N SER A 161 -14.91 -12.19 10.99
CA SER A 161 -15.22 -13.46 10.30
C SER A 161 -16.12 -14.41 11.10
N ARG A 162 -16.71 -13.94 12.21
CA ARG A 162 -17.71 -14.68 13.00
C ARG A 162 -19.17 -14.38 12.61
N PHE A 163 -19.39 -13.61 11.54
CA PHE A 163 -20.71 -13.29 11.00
C PHE A 163 -20.84 -13.70 9.54
#